data_AF-A0AA40K3F8-F1
#
_entry.id   AF-A0AA40K3F8-F1
#
_cell.length_a   1.000
_cell.length_b   1.000
_cell.length_c   1.000
_cell.angle_alpha   90.00
_cell.angle_beta   90.00
_cell.angle_gamma   90.00
#
_symmetry.space_group_name_H-M   'P 1'
#
loop_
_entity.id
_entity.type
_entity.pdbx_description
1 polymer ?
#
loop_
_entity_poly.entity_id
_entity_poly.type
_entity_poly.pdbx_seq_one_letter_code
_entity_poly.pdbx_strand_id
1 'polypeptide(L)'
;MLLTLFVSLATVAAALPSAQKLDRPERPPLKPLEINTLSTFAPSGRPGSSLHSFFNVSFTDPEFNNTTVQCGTQWTYDETDTVWTRKNSDCLVNPKSKKVGEWSFQLLKPTASGEGASLLNNFMLHLRHDWTSGVHVATQKFGWDGKRNIGGMCSASGVCQFGLWEGVERPYLVPQFRLER
;
A
#
# COMPACT_ATOMS: atom_id res chain seq x y z
N MET A 1 -49.48 -13.35 -64.02
CA MET A 1 -48.23 -14.12 -64.16
C MET A 1 -47.13 -13.26 -63.54
N LEU A 2 -46.81 -13.50 -62.26
CA LEU A 2 -45.80 -12.73 -61.52
C LEU A 2 -44.87 -13.75 -60.85
N LEU A 3 -43.63 -13.83 -61.32
CA LEU A 3 -42.61 -14.77 -60.86
C LEU A 3 -41.72 -14.03 -59.84
N THR A 4 -41.79 -14.39 -58.56
CA THR A 4 -40.94 -13.83 -57.50
C THR A 4 -39.73 -14.73 -57.27
N LEU A 5 -38.55 -14.26 -57.70
CA LEU A 5 -37.25 -14.85 -57.41
C LEU A 5 -36.85 -14.60 -55.94
N PHE A 6 -36.64 -15.66 -55.17
CA PHE A 6 -36.01 -15.59 -53.85
C PHE A 6 -34.50 -15.80 -53.99
N VAL A 7 -33.72 -14.72 -53.80
CA VAL A 7 -32.25 -14.77 -53.73
C VAL A 7 -31.85 -15.10 -52.29
N SER A 8 -31.28 -16.29 -52.07
CA SER A 8 -30.72 -16.69 -50.78
C SER A 8 -29.33 -16.08 -50.57
N LEU A 9 -29.21 -15.19 -49.59
CA LEU A 9 -27.94 -14.64 -49.12
C LEU A 9 -27.25 -15.64 -48.17
N ALA A 10 -26.18 -16.29 -48.62
CA ALA A 10 -25.34 -17.13 -47.78
C ALA A 10 -24.42 -16.25 -46.91
N THR A 11 -24.63 -16.27 -45.60
CA THR A 11 -23.79 -15.57 -44.62
C THR A 11 -22.57 -16.43 -44.29
N VAL A 12 -21.39 -15.99 -44.71
CA VAL A 12 -20.11 -16.62 -44.34
C VAL A 12 -19.73 -16.13 -42.95
N ALA A 13 -19.90 -16.96 -41.93
CA ALA A 13 -19.44 -16.68 -40.57
C ALA A 13 -17.90 -16.85 -40.51
N ALA A 14 -17.18 -15.73 -40.40
CA ALA A 14 -15.75 -15.73 -40.17
C ALA A 14 -15.46 -16.20 -38.73
N ALA A 15 -14.88 -17.39 -38.58
CA ALA A 15 -14.37 -17.87 -37.31
C ALA A 15 -13.12 -17.07 -36.92
N LEU A 16 -13.25 -16.20 -35.91
CA LEU A 16 -12.11 -15.52 -35.32
C LEU A 16 -11.22 -16.56 -34.61
N PRO A 17 -9.89 -16.51 -34.79
CA PRO A 17 -8.97 -17.37 -34.07
C PRO A 17 -9.12 -17.07 -32.57
N SER A 18 -9.52 -18.10 -31.81
CA SER A 18 -9.58 -18.06 -30.36
C SER A 18 -8.17 -17.75 -29.86
N ALA A 19 -8.00 -16.58 -29.23
CA ALA A 19 -6.76 -16.19 -28.61
C ALA A 19 -6.44 -17.20 -27.50
N GLN A 20 -5.61 -18.19 -27.81
CA GLN A 20 -5.12 -19.12 -26.82
C GLN A 20 -4.34 -18.31 -25.80
N LYS A 21 -4.86 -18.22 -24.58
CA LYS A 21 -4.13 -17.70 -23.42
C LYS A 21 -2.83 -18.49 -23.36
N LEU A 22 -1.73 -17.81 -23.69
CA LEU A 22 -0.39 -18.35 -23.50
C LEU A 22 -0.30 -18.71 -22.01
N ASP A 23 -0.20 -20.01 -21.74
CA ASP A 23 -0.22 -20.58 -20.39
C ASP A 23 1.11 -20.22 -19.72
N ARG A 24 1.20 -18.99 -19.23
CA ARG A 24 2.37 -18.51 -18.50
C ARG A 24 2.35 -19.23 -17.16
N PRO A 25 3.40 -19.99 -16.79
CA PRO A 25 3.43 -20.66 -15.50
C PRO A 25 3.16 -19.64 -14.39
N GLU A 26 2.05 -19.84 -13.69
CA GLU A 26 1.61 -18.98 -12.59
C GLU A 26 2.69 -19.05 -11.52
N ARG A 27 3.32 -17.91 -11.24
CA ARG A 27 4.34 -17.84 -10.19
C ARG A 27 3.64 -18.04 -8.85
N PRO A 28 4.26 -18.76 -7.91
CA PRO A 28 3.68 -18.90 -6.58
C PRO A 28 3.45 -17.52 -5.95
N PRO A 29 2.35 -17.34 -5.19
CA PRO A 29 2.09 -16.10 -4.49
C PRO A 29 3.20 -15.80 -3.49
N LEU A 30 3.54 -14.52 -3.35
CA LEU A 30 4.53 -14.07 -2.37
C LEU A 30 3.96 -14.23 -0.95
N LYS A 31 4.83 -14.49 0.02
CA LYS A 31 4.43 -14.47 1.43
C LYS A 31 4.03 -13.05 1.85
N PRO A 32 3.00 -12.88 2.70
CA PRO A 32 2.62 -11.56 3.21
C PRO A 32 3.77 -10.86 3.96
N LEU A 33 3.83 -9.53 3.91
CA LEU A 33 4.66 -8.73 4.82
C LEU A 33 4.09 -8.78 6.23
N GLU A 34 4.97 -8.77 7.20
CA GLU A 34 4.66 -8.78 8.62
C GLU A 34 4.88 -7.37 9.19
N ILE A 35 3.83 -6.55 9.29
CA ILE A 35 3.96 -5.23 9.93
C ILE A 35 4.00 -5.42 11.44
N ASN A 36 5.15 -5.11 12.03
CA ASN A 36 5.43 -5.29 13.45
C ASN A 36 4.99 -4.08 14.25
N THR A 37 5.32 -2.89 13.76
CA THR A 37 4.94 -1.63 14.39
C THR A 37 4.51 -0.61 13.34
N LEU A 38 3.54 0.22 13.73
CA LEU A 38 3.15 1.41 13.01
C LEU A 38 2.86 2.47 14.07
N SER A 39 3.39 3.67 13.91
CA SER A 39 3.03 4.81 14.75
C SER A 39 2.90 6.08 13.94
N THR A 40 1.87 6.88 14.24
CA THR A 40 1.71 8.24 13.76
C THR A 40 1.60 9.16 14.96
N PHE A 41 2.07 10.39 14.80
CA PHE A 41 2.00 11.42 15.83
C PHE A 41 1.78 12.78 15.20
N ALA A 42 0.91 13.56 15.82
CA ALA A 42 0.78 14.99 15.55
C ALA A 42 0.83 15.79 16.87
N PRO A 43 1.56 16.90 16.89
CA PRO A 43 1.49 17.85 18.00
C PRO A 43 0.15 18.61 18.00
N SER A 44 -0.06 19.42 19.03
CA SER A 44 -1.33 20.14 19.23
C SER A 44 -1.62 21.28 18.25
N GLY A 45 -0.61 21.79 17.54
CA GLY A 45 -0.70 22.99 16.71
C GLY A 45 -0.80 24.31 17.50
N ARG A 46 -0.72 24.28 18.83
CA ARG A 46 -0.72 25.51 19.66
C ARG A 46 0.63 26.23 19.59
N PRO A 47 0.67 27.57 19.75
CA PRO A 47 1.93 28.31 19.87
C PRO A 47 2.87 27.68 20.90
N GLY A 48 4.13 27.50 20.52
CA GLY A 48 5.16 26.86 21.36
C GLY A 48 5.18 25.31 21.33
N SER A 49 4.27 24.67 20.61
CA SER A 49 4.35 23.22 20.35
C SER A 49 5.38 22.89 19.27
N SER A 50 5.82 21.63 19.22
CA SER A 50 6.55 21.11 18.05
C SER A 50 5.73 21.34 16.78
N LEU A 51 6.41 21.68 15.68
CA LEU A 51 5.79 21.78 14.36
C LEU A 51 5.79 20.44 13.61
N HIS A 52 6.51 19.45 14.13
CA HIS A 52 6.76 18.20 13.41
C HIS A 52 5.77 17.11 13.81
N SER A 53 5.12 16.57 12.80
CA SER A 53 4.41 15.29 12.84
C SER A 53 5.32 14.20 12.29
N PHE A 54 5.08 12.95 12.65
CA PHE A 54 5.85 11.83 12.14
C PHE A 54 5.00 10.59 11.86
N PHE A 55 5.53 9.77 10.97
CA PHE A 55 5.06 8.43 10.66
C PHE A 55 6.25 7.49 10.74
N ASN A 56 6.11 6.38 11.46
CA ASN A 56 7.10 5.31 11.52
C ASN A 56 6.41 3.97 11.29
N VAL A 57 7.04 3.10 10.51
CA VAL A 57 6.60 1.73 10.30
C VAL A 57 7.80 0.80 10.37
N SER A 58 7.63 -0.34 11.03
CA SER A 58 8.58 -1.45 10.92
C SER A 58 7.87 -2.71 10.45
N PHE A 59 8.50 -3.43 9.55
CA PHE A 59 7.95 -4.65 8.99
C PHE A 59 9.06 -5.66 8.69
N THR A 60 8.67 -6.92 8.65
CA THR A 60 9.52 -8.05 8.31
C THR A 60 9.05 -8.66 6.99
N ASP A 61 9.99 -8.93 6.09
CA ASP A 61 9.71 -9.60 4.84
C ASP A 61 10.20 -11.06 4.87
N PRO A 62 9.28 -12.03 5.02
CA PRO A 62 9.64 -13.45 5.08
C PRO A 62 10.08 -14.02 3.72
N GLU A 63 9.86 -13.32 2.62
CA GLU A 63 10.38 -13.70 1.30
C GLU A 63 11.91 -13.47 1.22
N PHE A 64 12.43 -12.52 1.99
CA PHE A 64 13.83 -12.09 1.94
C PHE A 64 14.58 -12.37 3.24
N ASN A 65 14.63 -13.65 3.65
CA ASN A 65 15.33 -14.11 4.85
C ASN A 65 14.87 -13.42 6.15
N ASN A 66 13.56 -13.14 6.26
CA ASN A 66 13.00 -12.39 7.40
C ASN A 66 13.69 -11.03 7.62
N THR A 67 13.97 -10.33 6.52
CA THR A 67 14.61 -9.01 6.59
C THR A 67 13.66 -8.02 7.24
N THR A 68 14.13 -7.35 8.29
CA THR A 68 13.36 -6.32 8.99
C THR A 68 13.80 -4.94 8.50
N VAL A 69 12.80 -4.14 8.13
CA VAL A 69 12.95 -2.79 7.59
C VAL A 69 12.22 -1.82 8.50
N GLN A 70 12.83 -0.67 8.74
CA GLN A 70 12.25 0.44 9.47
C GLN A 70 12.22 1.65 8.55
N CYS A 71 11.04 2.17 8.26
CA CYS A 71 10.87 3.37 7.45
C CYS A 71 10.19 4.45 8.28
N GLY A 72 10.55 5.71 8.03
CA GLY A 72 9.93 6.84 8.69
C GLY A 72 9.92 8.07 7.83
N THR A 73 9.03 9.00 8.14
CA THR A 73 9.04 10.34 7.56
C THR A 73 8.49 11.33 8.57
N GLN A 74 8.92 12.58 8.42
CA GLN A 74 8.48 13.71 9.23
C GLN A 74 8.01 14.83 8.31
N TRP A 75 7.05 15.61 8.80
CA TRP A 75 6.51 16.75 8.07
C TRP A 75 6.04 17.83 9.03
N THR A 76 5.94 19.05 8.53
CA THR A 76 5.27 20.16 9.23
C THR A 76 3.82 20.31 8.76
N TYR A 77 3.03 21.12 9.47
CA TYR A 77 1.63 21.37 9.08
C TYR A 77 1.50 21.88 7.64
N ASP A 78 2.42 22.74 7.20
CA ASP A 78 2.42 23.35 5.86
C ASP A 78 2.79 22.36 4.75
N GLU A 79 3.38 21.22 5.10
CA GLU A 79 3.83 20.19 4.16
C GLU A 79 2.80 19.08 3.94
N THR A 80 1.66 19.10 4.64
CA THR A 80 0.68 18.00 4.68
C THR A 80 0.27 17.51 3.29
N ASP A 81 0.06 18.42 2.33
CA ASP A 81 -0.30 18.03 0.96
C ASP A 81 0.84 17.34 0.20
N THR A 82 2.08 17.72 0.48
CA THR A 82 3.27 17.12 -0.14
C THR A 82 3.52 15.71 0.38
N VAL A 83 3.11 15.38 1.61
CA VAL A 83 3.32 14.05 2.20
C VAL A 83 2.60 12.96 1.40
N TRP A 84 1.42 13.26 0.85
CA TRP A 84 0.65 12.31 0.06
C TRP A 84 1.32 11.90 -1.27
N THR A 85 2.14 12.79 -1.82
CA THR A 85 2.82 12.58 -3.11
C THR A 85 4.29 12.21 -2.94
N ARG A 86 4.83 12.32 -1.73
CA ARG A 86 6.23 12.04 -1.41
C ARG A 86 6.50 10.54 -1.39
N LYS A 87 7.36 10.07 -2.30
CA LYS A 87 8.03 8.76 -2.19
C LYS A 87 9.21 8.92 -1.23
N ASN A 88 9.20 8.18 -0.12
CA ASN A 88 10.27 8.19 0.87
C ASN A 88 11.15 6.95 0.67
N SER A 89 12.45 7.16 0.49
CA SER A 89 13.47 6.11 0.38
C SER A 89 14.25 5.90 1.69
N ASP A 90 13.91 6.65 2.74
CA ASP A 90 14.57 6.61 4.04
C ASP A 90 14.09 5.40 4.86
N CYS A 91 14.47 4.22 4.38
CA CYS A 91 14.21 2.94 5.01
C CYS A 91 15.53 2.32 5.47
N LEU A 92 15.67 2.16 6.78
CA LEU A 92 16.80 1.48 7.39
C LEU A 92 16.56 -0.01 7.40
N VAL A 93 17.49 -0.77 6.83
CA VAL A 93 17.45 -2.22 6.87
C VAL A 93 18.42 -2.73 7.93
N ASN A 94 18.00 -3.75 8.69
CA ASN A 94 18.90 -4.39 9.65
C ASN A 94 20.19 -4.86 8.97
N PRO A 95 21.39 -4.45 9.44
CA PRO A 95 22.67 -4.73 8.78
C PRO A 95 23.01 -6.22 8.66
N LYS A 96 22.31 -7.10 9.38
CA LYS A 96 22.44 -8.56 9.21
C LYS A 96 21.92 -9.06 7.86
N SER A 97 21.11 -8.29 7.16
CA SER A 97 20.58 -8.62 5.83
C SER A 97 21.57 -8.18 4.75
N LYS A 98 22.45 -9.08 4.30
CA LYS A 98 23.52 -8.79 3.31
C LYS A 98 23.06 -8.57 1.85
N LYS A 99 21.75 -8.58 1.59
CA LYS A 99 21.16 -8.63 0.25
C LYS A 99 19.81 -7.92 0.26
N VAL A 100 19.81 -6.59 0.24
CA VAL A 100 18.56 -5.84 0.32
C VAL A 100 18.50 -4.87 -0.82
N GLY A 101 17.42 -4.95 -1.58
CA GLY A 101 17.10 -3.96 -2.58
C GLY A 101 16.76 -2.65 -1.90
N GLU A 102 16.36 -1.70 -2.72
CA GLU A 102 15.94 -0.42 -2.19
C GLU A 102 14.50 -0.54 -1.69
N TRP A 103 14.30 -0.30 -0.40
CA TRP A 103 12.97 -0.17 0.17
C TRP A 103 12.55 1.29 0.13
N SER A 104 11.30 1.51 -0.29
CA SER A 104 10.67 2.81 -0.23
C SER A 104 9.22 2.68 0.20
N PHE A 105 8.67 3.77 0.71
CA PHE A 105 7.26 3.84 1.08
C PHE A 105 6.61 5.16 0.67
N GLN A 106 5.29 5.12 0.57
CA GLN A 106 4.46 6.28 0.31
C GLN A 106 3.17 6.20 1.12
N LEU A 107 2.73 7.33 1.65
CA LEU A 107 1.41 7.49 2.24
C LEU A 107 0.48 8.04 1.17
N LEU A 108 -0.63 7.35 0.92
CA LEU A 108 -1.60 7.70 -0.12
C LEU A 108 -2.95 8.03 0.51
N LYS A 109 -3.72 8.92 -0.14
CA LYS A 109 -5.10 9.19 0.26
C LYS A 109 -5.95 7.92 0.02
N PRO A 110 -6.87 7.57 0.93
CA PRO A 110 -7.79 6.47 0.72
C PRO A 110 -8.68 6.75 -0.52
N THR A 111 -8.88 5.74 -1.36
CA THR A 111 -9.58 5.88 -2.65
C THR A 111 -11.10 6.02 -2.53
N ALA A 112 -11.68 5.71 -1.36
CA ALA A 112 -13.13 5.77 -1.16
C ALA A 112 -13.63 7.20 -0.96
N SER A 113 -14.56 7.62 -1.81
CA SER A 113 -15.25 8.92 -1.72
C SER A 113 -16.14 8.97 -0.47
N GLY A 114 -15.73 9.71 0.56
CA GLY A 114 -16.58 10.04 1.71
C GLY A 114 -15.88 9.98 3.07
N GLU A 115 -14.80 9.22 3.21
CA GLU A 115 -14.02 9.19 4.46
C GLU A 115 -12.91 10.26 4.40
N GLY A 116 -12.86 11.15 5.39
CA GLY A 116 -11.82 12.18 5.45
C GLY A 116 -10.43 11.54 5.51
N ALA A 117 -9.55 11.87 4.56
CA ALA A 117 -8.17 11.43 4.55
C ALA A 117 -7.40 12.06 5.72
N SER A 118 -6.59 11.27 6.42
CA SER A 118 -5.81 11.71 7.57
C SER A 118 -4.53 10.92 7.66
N LEU A 119 -3.38 11.60 7.66
CA LEU A 119 -2.06 10.99 7.83
C LEU A 119 -1.91 10.31 9.20
N LEU A 120 -2.82 10.57 10.14
CA LEU A 120 -2.77 10.01 11.48
C LEU A 120 -3.53 8.69 11.59
N ASN A 121 -4.71 8.60 10.98
CA ASN A 121 -5.65 7.53 11.26
C ASN A 121 -6.56 7.13 10.08
N ASN A 122 -6.34 7.65 8.88
CA ASN A 122 -7.04 7.21 7.66
C ASN A 122 -6.20 7.44 6.40
N PHE A 123 -5.33 6.49 6.09
CA PHE A 123 -4.38 6.57 4.97
C PHE A 123 -4.15 5.18 4.35
N MET A 124 -3.55 5.14 3.17
CA MET A 124 -3.03 3.91 2.58
C MET A 124 -1.51 3.93 2.65
N LEU A 125 -0.91 2.87 3.19
CA LEU A 125 0.53 2.65 3.15
C LEU A 125 0.86 1.84 1.89
N HIS A 126 1.70 2.38 1.03
CA HIS A 126 2.26 1.69 -0.12
C HIS A 126 3.75 1.44 0.12
N LEU A 127 4.15 0.18 0.20
CA LEU A 127 5.53 -0.28 0.34
C LEU A 127 6.01 -0.80 -1.00
N ARG A 128 7.26 -0.48 -1.36
CA ARG A 128 7.90 -0.92 -2.59
C ARG A 128 9.32 -1.39 -2.30
N HIS A 129 9.66 -2.57 -2.79
CA HIS A 129 11.00 -3.14 -2.78
C HIS A 129 11.51 -3.28 -4.21
N ASP A 130 12.50 -2.48 -4.56
CA ASP A 130 13.20 -2.55 -5.83
C ASP A 130 14.36 -3.55 -5.70
N TRP A 131 14.13 -4.79 -6.15
CA TRP A 131 15.09 -5.88 -6.09
C TRP A 131 15.64 -6.23 -7.48
N THR A 132 16.79 -6.91 -7.53
CA THR A 132 17.45 -7.31 -8.79
C THR A 132 16.56 -8.18 -9.68
N SER A 133 15.71 -9.05 -9.10
CA SER A 133 14.82 -9.94 -9.84
C SER A 133 13.42 -9.37 -10.11
N GLY A 134 13.14 -8.14 -9.70
CA GLY A 134 11.86 -7.48 -9.93
C GLY A 134 11.46 -6.50 -8.84
N VAL A 135 10.26 -5.96 -8.97
CA VAL A 135 9.70 -5.01 -8.01
C VAL A 135 8.60 -5.71 -7.23
N HIS A 136 8.65 -5.66 -5.91
CA HIS A 136 7.59 -6.14 -5.04
C HIS A 136 6.88 -4.95 -4.40
N VAL A 137 5.56 -5.05 -4.28
CA VAL A 137 4.72 -4.00 -3.72
C VAL A 137 3.71 -4.58 -2.74
N ALA A 138 3.42 -3.81 -1.70
CA ALA A 138 2.38 -4.12 -0.74
C ALA A 138 1.60 -2.84 -0.45
N THR A 139 0.27 -2.90 -0.52
CA THR A 139 -0.59 -1.73 -0.28
C THR A 139 -1.64 -2.10 0.75
N GLN A 140 -1.73 -1.31 1.83
CA GLN A 140 -2.69 -1.54 2.90
C GLN A 140 -3.36 -0.23 3.33
N LYS A 141 -4.70 -0.24 3.44
CA LYS A 141 -5.46 0.84 4.08
C LYS A 141 -5.36 0.71 5.60
N PHE A 142 -5.02 1.80 6.29
CA PHE A 142 -5.04 1.94 7.73
C PHE A 142 -6.09 2.97 8.12
N GLY A 143 -7.03 2.57 8.97
CA GLY A 143 -8.08 3.45 9.47
C GLY A 143 -9.30 2.71 9.98
N TRP A 144 -10.44 3.40 9.93
CA TRP A 144 -11.73 2.86 10.31
C TRP A 144 -12.59 2.61 9.07
N ASP A 145 -12.66 1.35 8.64
CA ASP A 145 -13.48 0.91 7.49
C ASP A 145 -14.25 -0.37 7.87
N GLY A 146 -14.98 -0.31 9.00
CA GLY A 146 -15.65 -1.47 9.59
C GLY A 146 -14.72 -2.51 10.25
N LYS A 147 -13.41 -2.48 9.98
CA LYS A 147 -12.36 -3.23 10.69
C LYS A 147 -11.26 -2.27 11.11
N ARG A 148 -11.15 -2.01 12.42
CA ARG A 148 -10.11 -1.14 12.98
C ARG A 148 -8.76 -1.86 12.95
N ASN A 149 -7.79 -1.33 12.21
CA ASN A 149 -6.40 -1.83 12.26
C ASN A 149 -5.41 -0.83 12.86
N ILE A 150 -5.83 0.41 13.04
CA ILE A 150 -5.10 1.45 13.75
C ILE A 150 -5.95 1.97 14.92
N GLY A 151 -5.33 2.20 16.07
CA GLY A 151 -5.96 2.73 17.27
C GLY A 151 -5.07 3.80 17.91
N GLY A 152 -5.67 4.69 18.67
CA GLY A 152 -4.95 5.81 19.26
C GLY A 152 -5.85 6.75 20.02
N MET A 153 -5.26 7.84 20.51
CA MET A 153 -5.96 8.86 21.26
C MET A 153 -5.39 10.24 20.97
N CYS A 154 -6.25 11.24 21.13
CA CYS A 154 -5.85 12.63 21.22
C CYS A 154 -6.09 13.11 22.64
N SER A 155 -5.09 13.78 23.22
CA SER A 155 -5.23 14.45 24.51
C SER A 155 -6.05 15.74 24.36
N ALA A 156 -6.59 16.26 25.47
CA ALA A 156 -7.30 17.53 25.48
C ALA A 156 -6.45 18.73 25.02
N SER A 157 -5.12 18.61 25.08
CA SER A 157 -4.22 19.64 24.56
C SER A 157 -4.18 19.66 23.03
N GLY A 158 -4.61 18.59 22.35
CA GLY A 158 -4.61 18.43 20.89
C GLY A 158 -3.50 17.51 20.36
N VAL A 159 -2.61 17.00 21.22
CA VAL A 159 -1.59 16.03 20.82
C VAL A 159 -2.25 14.69 20.53
N CYS A 160 -2.00 14.13 19.35
CA CYS A 160 -2.57 12.88 18.88
C CYS A 160 -1.47 11.85 18.61
N GLN A 161 -1.73 10.60 18.99
CA GLN A 161 -0.87 9.47 18.67
C GLN A 161 -1.72 8.27 18.28
N PHE A 162 -1.38 7.62 17.17
CA PHE A 162 -2.01 6.38 16.72
C PHE A 162 -0.95 5.34 16.39
N GLY A 163 -1.35 4.07 16.40
CA GLY A 163 -0.52 2.95 15.99
C GLY A 163 -1.36 1.69 15.77
N LEU A 164 -0.72 0.56 15.51
CA LEU A 164 -1.47 -0.70 15.34
C LEU A 164 -2.40 -0.95 16.54
N TRP A 165 -3.68 -1.20 16.26
CA TRP A 165 -4.67 -1.44 17.30
C TRP A 165 -4.30 -2.68 18.14
N GLU A 166 -4.59 -2.68 19.43
CA GLU A 166 -4.29 -3.81 20.32
C GLU A 166 -5.10 -5.06 19.97
N GLY A 167 -6.25 -4.90 19.33
CA GLY A 167 -7.11 -6.00 18.89
C GLY A 167 -6.71 -6.63 17.56
N VAL A 168 -5.65 -6.17 16.88
CA VAL A 168 -5.12 -6.87 15.70
C VAL A 168 -4.12 -7.95 16.10
N GLU A 169 -4.16 -9.09 15.42
CA GLU A 169 -3.12 -10.11 15.51
C GLU A 169 -1.77 -9.50 15.06
N ARG A 170 -0.72 -9.79 15.83
CA ARG A 170 0.64 -9.31 15.54
C ARG A 170 1.55 -10.50 15.20
N PRO A 171 2.31 -10.44 14.09
CA PRO A 171 2.43 -9.30 13.17
C PRO A 171 1.18 -9.10 12.29
N TYR A 172 0.92 -7.86 11.88
CA TYR A 172 -0.20 -7.56 10.98
C TYR A 172 0.19 -7.92 9.54
N LEU A 173 -0.50 -8.91 8.95
CA LEU A 173 -0.15 -9.45 7.65
C LEU A 173 -0.67 -8.59 6.49
N VAL A 174 0.22 -8.19 5.58
CA VAL A 174 -0.13 -7.43 4.37
C VAL A 174 0.23 -8.22 3.12
N PRO A 175 -0.74 -8.50 2.22
CA PRO A 175 -0.45 -9.17 0.95
C PRO A 175 0.57 -8.41 0.10
N GLN A 176 1.49 -9.17 -0.51
CA GLN A 176 2.52 -8.67 -1.42
C GLN A 176 2.27 -9.14 -2.85
N PHE A 177 2.66 -8.31 -3.81
CA PHE A 177 2.55 -8.61 -5.24
C PHE A 177 3.84 -8.27 -5.96
N ARG A 178 4.16 -9.04 -7.01
CA ARG A 178 5.27 -8.73 -7.91
C ARG A 178 4.73 -7.94 -9.10
N LEU A 179 5.33 -6.79 -9.38
CA LEU A 179 5.07 -6.08 -10.63
C LEU A 179 5.86 -6.74 -11.74
N GLU A 180 5.18 -7.04 -12.84
CA GLU A 180 5.84 -7.43 -14.09
C GLU A 180 6.47 -6.18 -14.71
N ARG A 181 7.73 -6.28 -15.12
CA ARG A 181 8.37 -5.24 -15.94
C ARG A 181 7.96 -5.41 -17.39
#